data_AF-A0A7X7BZY6-F1
#
_entry.id   AF-A0A7X7BZY6-F1
#
_cell.length_a   1.000
_cell.length_b   1.000
_cell.length_c   1.000
_cell.angle_alpha   90.00
_cell.angle_beta   90.00
_cell.angle_gamma   90.00
#
_symmetry.space_group_name_H-M   'P 1'
#
loop_
_entity.id
_entity.type
_entity.pdbx_description
1 polymer ?
#
loop_
_entity_poly.entity_id
_entity_poly.type
_entity_poly.pdbx_seq_one_letter_code
_entity_poly.pdbx_strand_id
1 'polypeptide(L)'
;VRNGDYFELDEMDDLIQDHLDAIEYAIGDVSTKWGAERAKNGHPEPFHLKYIEIGNENSGDTYAKHYSYIYKRLKEAYPQIKYISTHDRLTPVPESYDEGSVEMIDPHYYVRSENFFNTVNIFDDAPRGLYDVYVGEYAVNSGVGPGTLEGALAEAAFMLGIEKNSDLVKIASYAPILENTDFQMWPTNLIRFKNNVVVPRTSYHVQYMFSNNRPDVVLGTELVMDNTIPAISGKVGFSATVNAQGSKVEMKDFAVNGQPVSGSWVEQGSWTKTDEGYTNGEFKDLNYLVEPNLYIPGTNKNSPPRLSSGGWITSSTEVSGNFDVATKVKFENSIGNFGMRFGVKDDRNYLAVNISAPRFRPGSTPTSAVGSTPKYSVALAMVEGNTSIALGTIGEGIELSLDEWHDVKLAVDGSTISFFIDGNEIGSAQYKPLQKRYALAGYDRESSEIIIKVVNAISEPFSTSINLNNVGSVESIGKVITLTSDLLLDENDFESPNAIHPIESEFAKFGKKFNMTFEPNSFTILRIKVNE
;
A
#
# COMPACT_ATOMS: atom_id res chain seq x y z
N VAL A 1 4.30 9.47 -16.15
CA VAL A 1 5.31 8.98 -17.11
C VAL A 1 6.20 10.16 -17.49
N ARG A 2 7.47 10.14 -17.04
CA ARG A 2 8.46 11.19 -17.34
C ARG A 2 9.19 10.85 -18.63
N ASN A 3 8.51 10.98 -19.77
CA ASN A 3 9.13 10.64 -21.06
C ASN A 3 9.69 11.86 -21.82
N GLY A 4 9.39 13.08 -21.36
CA GLY A 4 10.06 14.33 -21.75
C GLY A 4 10.31 14.54 -23.25
N ASP A 5 11.21 15.48 -23.54
CA ASP A 5 11.90 15.54 -24.83
C ASP A 5 13.03 14.50 -24.83
N TYR A 6 13.41 14.00 -26.01
CA TYR A 6 14.49 13.01 -26.17
C TYR A 6 15.37 13.36 -27.38
N PHE A 7 16.62 12.88 -27.36
CA PHE A 7 17.55 12.98 -28.49
C PHE A 7 17.33 11.80 -29.43
N GLU A 8 17.44 11.99 -30.75
CA GLU A 8 17.49 10.84 -31.65
C GLU A 8 18.79 10.05 -31.40
N LEU A 9 18.78 8.73 -31.67
CA LEU A 9 19.87 7.84 -31.25
C LEU A 9 21.24 8.25 -31.82
N ASP A 10 21.27 8.76 -33.05
CA ASP A 10 22.48 9.24 -33.73
C ASP A 10 22.95 10.62 -33.26
N GLU A 11 22.19 11.29 -32.39
CA GLU A 11 22.54 12.57 -31.76
C GLU A 11 23.07 12.39 -30.33
N MET A 12 23.13 11.14 -29.83
CA MET A 12 23.49 10.85 -28.43
C MET A 12 25.00 10.71 -28.18
N ASP A 13 25.86 10.82 -29.19
CA ASP A 13 27.30 10.54 -29.04
C ASP A 13 27.98 11.43 -27.98
N ASP A 14 27.68 12.72 -27.97
CA ASP A 14 28.21 13.64 -26.96
C ASP A 14 27.69 13.30 -25.55
N LEU A 15 26.41 12.90 -25.44
CA LEU A 15 25.82 12.46 -24.18
C LEU A 15 26.50 11.17 -23.70
N ILE A 16 26.73 10.20 -24.57
CA ILE A 16 27.42 8.95 -24.23
C ILE A 16 28.85 9.23 -23.78
N GLN A 17 29.56 10.13 -24.46
CA GLN A 17 30.91 10.50 -24.04
C GLN A 17 30.91 11.12 -22.63
N ASP A 18 29.92 11.95 -22.28
CA ASP A 18 29.79 12.50 -20.93
C ASP A 18 29.58 11.40 -19.86
N HIS A 19 28.80 10.36 -20.18
CA HIS A 19 28.66 9.20 -19.29
C HIS A 19 29.97 8.43 -19.13
N LEU A 20 30.70 8.19 -20.24
CA LEU A 20 32.00 7.50 -20.21
C LEU A 20 33.05 8.30 -19.42
N ASP A 21 33.03 9.63 -19.56
CA ASP A 21 33.89 10.58 -18.85
C ASP A 21 33.59 10.57 -17.34
N ALA A 22 32.31 10.54 -16.94
CA ALA A 22 31.90 10.41 -15.55
C ALA A 22 32.33 9.07 -14.93
N ILE A 23 32.25 7.98 -15.69
CA ILE A 23 32.74 6.66 -15.25
C ILE A 23 34.27 6.67 -15.14
N GLU A 24 35.00 7.24 -16.11
CA GLU A 24 36.47 7.37 -16.05
C GLU A 24 36.90 8.22 -14.84
N TYR A 25 36.17 9.31 -14.56
CA TYR A 25 36.39 10.08 -13.34
C TYR A 25 36.26 9.20 -12.11
N ALA A 26 35.19 8.39 -12.03
CA ALA A 26 34.92 7.57 -10.86
C ALA A 26 35.94 6.43 -10.67
N ILE A 27 36.30 5.71 -11.74
CA ILE A 27 37.06 4.46 -11.63
C ILE A 27 38.34 4.36 -12.47
N GLY A 28 38.63 5.36 -13.30
CA GLY A 28 39.82 5.38 -14.16
C GLY A 28 41.13 5.49 -13.38
N ASP A 29 42.22 5.00 -13.96
CA ASP A 29 43.56 5.15 -13.43
C ASP A 29 43.97 6.64 -13.41
N VAL A 30 44.84 7.03 -12.48
CA VAL A 30 45.35 8.40 -12.36
C VAL A 30 46.13 8.89 -13.60
N SER A 31 46.51 7.98 -14.52
CA SER A 31 47.10 8.35 -15.81
C SER A 31 46.08 8.77 -16.87
N THR A 32 44.80 8.47 -16.66
CA THR A 32 43.71 8.87 -17.56
C THR A 32 43.32 10.32 -17.33
N LYS A 33 42.61 10.95 -18.29
CA LYS A 33 42.24 12.36 -18.19
C LYS A 33 41.40 12.61 -16.95
N TRP A 34 40.32 11.84 -16.78
CA TRP A 34 39.38 12.06 -15.69
C TRP A 34 39.81 11.40 -14.39
N GLY A 35 40.56 10.28 -14.43
CA GLY A 35 41.19 9.73 -13.23
C GLY A 35 42.25 10.67 -12.64
N ALA A 36 43.03 11.38 -13.48
CA ALA A 36 43.94 12.43 -13.03
C ALA A 36 43.20 13.60 -12.36
N GLU A 37 42.05 14.01 -12.90
CA GLU A 37 41.23 15.06 -12.31
C GLU A 37 40.63 14.62 -10.97
N ARG A 38 40.16 13.37 -10.84
CA ARG A 38 39.72 12.79 -9.54
C ARG A 38 40.85 12.84 -8.51
N ALA A 39 42.07 12.44 -8.89
CA ALA A 39 43.23 12.48 -8.01
C ALA A 39 43.58 13.90 -7.57
N LYS A 40 43.56 14.85 -8.51
CA LYS A 40 43.78 16.28 -8.24
C LYS A 40 42.71 16.87 -7.31
N ASN A 41 41.47 16.39 -7.41
CA ASN A 41 40.37 16.75 -6.51
C ASN A 41 40.45 16.07 -5.12
N GLY A 42 41.53 15.33 -4.85
CA GLY A 42 41.84 14.80 -3.52
C GLY A 42 41.52 13.32 -3.32
N HIS A 43 41.13 12.59 -4.37
CA HIS A 43 40.80 11.17 -4.27
C HIS A 43 41.55 10.33 -5.33
N PRO A 44 42.85 10.04 -5.13
CA PRO A 44 43.66 9.31 -6.11
C PRO A 44 43.15 7.88 -6.38
N GLU A 45 42.65 7.19 -5.36
CA GLU A 45 42.13 5.83 -5.53
C GLU A 45 40.79 5.81 -6.29
N PRO A 46 40.50 4.80 -7.13
CA PRO A 46 39.18 4.59 -7.72
C PRO A 46 38.06 4.45 -6.68
N PHE A 47 36.86 4.96 -6.98
CA PHE A 47 35.66 4.64 -6.20
C PHE A 47 35.19 3.21 -6.46
N HIS A 48 34.43 2.65 -5.52
CA HIS A 48 33.82 1.34 -5.68
C HIS A 48 32.47 1.42 -6.43
N LEU A 49 32.51 1.74 -7.72
CA LEU A 49 31.31 1.83 -8.56
C LEU A 49 30.92 0.45 -9.11
N LYS A 50 29.85 -0.15 -8.58
CA LYS A 50 29.33 -1.45 -9.03
C LYS A 50 28.12 -1.37 -9.96
N TYR A 51 27.29 -0.35 -9.77
CA TYR A 51 25.99 -0.23 -10.41
C TYR A 51 25.82 1.16 -11.03
N ILE A 52 25.21 1.21 -12.21
CA ILE A 52 24.74 2.43 -12.84
C ILE A 52 23.31 2.21 -13.32
N GLU A 53 22.40 3.06 -12.89
CA GLU A 53 21.06 3.12 -13.47
C GLU A 53 21.05 4.11 -14.64
N ILE A 54 20.42 3.72 -15.74
CA ILE A 54 20.32 4.54 -16.95
C ILE A 54 18.91 5.12 -17.02
N GLY A 55 18.76 6.38 -16.62
CA GLY A 55 17.47 7.07 -16.54
C GLY A 55 16.89 7.10 -15.12
N ASN A 56 15.63 7.52 -15.00
CA ASN A 56 14.85 7.46 -13.77
C ASN A 56 13.35 7.55 -14.11
N GLU A 57 12.54 6.55 -13.72
CA GLU A 57 11.09 6.50 -13.97
C GLU A 57 10.69 6.77 -15.44
N ASN A 58 11.59 6.44 -16.37
CA ASN A 58 11.31 6.49 -17.80
C ASN A 58 10.59 5.18 -18.20
N SER A 59 9.76 5.22 -19.24
CA SER A 59 8.98 4.02 -19.62
C SER A 59 8.59 4.00 -21.09
N GLY A 60 8.19 2.83 -21.57
CA GLY A 60 7.73 2.61 -22.95
C GLY A 60 8.84 2.40 -23.97
N ASP A 61 8.44 2.14 -25.21
CA ASP A 61 9.34 1.64 -26.26
C ASP A 61 10.45 2.62 -26.65
N THR A 62 10.19 3.93 -26.55
CA THR A 62 11.23 4.94 -26.78
C THR A 62 12.35 4.77 -25.76
N TYR A 63 12.02 4.72 -24.46
CA TYR A 63 13.03 4.49 -23.42
C TYR A 63 13.75 3.16 -23.62
N ALA A 64 13.03 2.07 -23.91
CA ALA A 64 13.64 0.74 -24.10
C ALA A 64 14.75 0.75 -25.18
N LYS A 65 14.50 1.44 -26.30
CA LYS A 65 15.49 1.59 -27.39
C LYS A 65 16.68 2.45 -26.97
N HIS A 66 16.44 3.57 -26.29
CA HIS A 66 17.51 4.47 -25.84
C HIS A 66 18.37 3.83 -24.75
N TYR A 67 17.73 3.15 -23.80
CA TYR A 67 18.40 2.34 -22.80
C TYR A 67 19.31 1.32 -23.46
N SER A 68 18.81 0.52 -24.41
CA SER A 68 19.59 -0.51 -25.10
C SER A 68 20.79 0.10 -25.85
N TYR A 69 20.58 1.24 -26.50
CA TYR A 69 21.62 1.98 -27.23
C TYR A 69 22.73 2.50 -26.32
N ILE A 70 22.39 3.08 -25.16
CA ILE A 70 23.34 3.55 -24.15
C ILE A 70 24.03 2.35 -23.48
N TYR A 71 23.25 1.40 -22.98
CA TYR A 71 23.72 0.19 -22.30
C TYR A 71 24.84 -0.49 -23.09
N LYS A 72 24.62 -0.75 -24.39
CA LYS A 72 25.60 -1.46 -25.21
C LYS A 72 26.96 -0.77 -25.23
N ARG A 73 26.99 0.56 -25.35
CA ARG A 73 28.23 1.35 -25.42
C ARG A 73 28.92 1.44 -24.07
N LEU A 74 28.15 1.65 -23.00
CA LEU A 74 28.71 1.68 -21.64
C LEU A 74 29.23 0.30 -21.24
N LYS A 75 28.49 -0.77 -21.53
CA LYS A 75 28.87 -2.15 -21.22
C LYS A 75 30.09 -2.61 -22.00
N GLU A 76 30.26 -2.17 -23.24
CA GLU A 76 31.47 -2.43 -24.04
C GLU A 76 32.71 -1.79 -23.40
N ALA A 77 32.60 -0.55 -22.91
CA ALA A 77 33.70 0.15 -22.26
C ALA A 77 33.98 -0.34 -20.82
N TYR A 78 32.93 -0.67 -20.07
CA TYR A 78 32.98 -1.01 -18.65
C TYR A 78 32.17 -2.27 -18.32
N PRO A 79 32.60 -3.45 -18.79
CA PRO A 79 31.86 -4.70 -18.64
C PRO A 79 31.66 -5.16 -17.18
N GLN A 80 32.49 -4.66 -16.25
CA GLN A 80 32.44 -4.98 -14.82
C GLN A 80 31.29 -4.27 -14.08
N ILE A 81 30.72 -3.21 -14.64
CA ILE A 81 29.58 -2.50 -14.04
C ILE A 81 28.30 -3.24 -14.41
N LYS A 82 27.39 -3.38 -13.44
CA LYS A 82 26.03 -3.88 -13.69
C LYS A 82 25.09 -2.71 -13.95
N TYR A 83 24.39 -2.75 -15.08
CA TYR A 83 23.50 -1.65 -15.46
C TYR A 83 22.05 -1.95 -15.10
N ILE A 84 21.34 -0.92 -14.65
CA ILE A 84 19.96 -1.00 -14.17
C ILE A 84 19.06 -0.23 -15.13
N SER A 85 17.99 -0.88 -15.57
CA SER A 85 16.92 -0.29 -16.37
C SER A 85 15.79 0.21 -15.47
N THR A 86 15.15 1.32 -15.82
CA THR A 86 13.95 1.84 -15.14
C THR A 86 12.69 1.05 -15.50
N HIS A 87 12.82 -0.16 -16.06
CA HIS A 87 11.69 -1.05 -16.27
C HIS A 87 11.04 -1.36 -14.92
N ASP A 88 9.77 -1.06 -14.79
CA ASP A 88 9.07 -1.05 -13.50
C ASP A 88 8.15 -2.27 -13.29
N ARG A 89 8.24 -3.28 -14.16
CA ARG A 89 7.32 -4.42 -14.15
C ARG A 89 8.06 -5.72 -13.91
N LEU A 90 7.48 -6.55 -13.05
CA LEU A 90 7.89 -7.94 -12.78
C LEU A 90 7.41 -8.89 -13.89
N THR A 91 7.61 -8.49 -15.15
CA THR A 91 7.19 -9.23 -16.36
C THR A 91 8.40 -9.62 -17.19
N PRO A 92 8.28 -10.54 -18.18
CA PRO A 92 9.32 -10.70 -19.19
C PRO A 92 9.70 -9.36 -19.83
N VAL A 93 10.98 -9.21 -20.17
CA VAL A 93 11.50 -7.99 -20.80
C VAL A 93 10.76 -7.76 -22.13
N PRO A 94 10.17 -6.57 -22.37
CA PRO A 94 9.50 -6.27 -23.63
C PRO A 94 10.42 -6.39 -24.85
N GLU A 95 9.86 -6.79 -26.00
CA GLU A 95 10.61 -6.92 -27.28
C GLU A 95 11.19 -5.59 -27.80
N SER A 96 10.79 -4.45 -27.23
CA SER A 96 11.36 -3.14 -27.58
C SER A 96 12.75 -2.90 -26.98
N TYR A 97 13.19 -3.75 -26.05
CA TYR A 97 14.59 -3.81 -25.60
C TYR A 97 15.40 -4.73 -26.53
N ASP A 98 16.68 -4.41 -26.72
CA ASP A 98 17.60 -5.35 -27.38
C ASP A 98 17.78 -6.58 -26.50
N GLU A 99 17.85 -7.77 -27.12
CA GLU A 99 18.03 -9.04 -26.42
C GLU A 99 19.29 -9.01 -25.55
N GLY A 100 19.15 -9.37 -24.27
CA GLY A 100 20.26 -9.39 -23.30
C GLY A 100 20.73 -8.02 -22.80
N SER A 101 20.01 -6.93 -23.10
CA SER A 101 20.38 -5.58 -22.64
C SER A 101 20.03 -5.29 -21.18
N VAL A 102 19.11 -6.05 -20.57
CA VAL A 102 18.58 -5.77 -19.22
C VAL A 102 19.16 -6.75 -18.20
N GLU A 103 20.13 -6.30 -17.40
CA GLU A 103 20.74 -7.11 -16.33
C GLU A 103 19.99 -7.01 -14.98
N MET A 104 19.34 -5.87 -14.75
CA MET A 104 18.58 -5.54 -13.55
C MET A 104 17.51 -4.50 -13.87
N ILE A 105 16.39 -4.57 -13.17
CA ILE A 105 15.27 -3.63 -13.30
C ILE A 105 15.01 -2.86 -11.99
N ASP A 106 14.34 -1.71 -12.09
CA ASP A 106 13.99 -0.85 -10.96
C ASP A 106 12.48 -0.55 -10.83
N PRO A 107 11.69 -1.46 -10.21
CA PRO A 107 10.31 -1.17 -9.86
C PRO A 107 10.17 -0.29 -8.61
N HIS A 108 9.37 0.77 -8.72
CA HIS A 108 9.07 1.71 -7.64
C HIS A 108 7.68 1.45 -7.02
N TYR A 109 7.57 1.50 -5.69
CA TYR A 109 6.33 1.24 -4.96
C TYR A 109 5.99 2.33 -3.94
N TYR A 110 5.13 3.25 -4.36
CA TYR A 110 4.55 4.28 -3.52
C TYR A 110 3.06 4.05 -3.31
N VAL A 111 2.70 3.46 -2.18
CA VAL A 111 1.36 2.90 -1.96
C VAL A 111 0.81 3.22 -0.57
N ARG A 112 -0.40 2.76 -0.26
CA ARG A 112 -0.95 2.77 1.10
C ARG A 112 -0.46 1.53 1.87
N SER A 113 -0.56 1.55 3.20
CA SER A 113 -0.15 0.43 4.06
C SER A 113 -0.81 -0.89 3.63
N GLU A 114 -2.09 -0.82 3.26
CA GLU A 114 -2.88 -2.01 2.88
C GLU A 114 -2.36 -2.69 1.62
N ASN A 115 -1.84 -1.91 0.67
CA ASN A 115 -1.25 -2.47 -0.52
C ASN A 115 -0.02 -3.31 -0.16
N PHE A 116 0.87 -2.80 0.69
CA PHE A 116 2.03 -3.57 1.12
C PHE A 116 1.68 -4.82 1.93
N PHE A 117 0.68 -4.75 2.80
CA PHE A 117 0.15 -5.94 3.44
C PHE A 117 -0.40 -6.94 2.39
N ASN A 118 -1.14 -6.47 1.38
CA ASN A 118 -1.73 -7.37 0.39
C ASN A 118 -0.75 -7.90 -0.67
N THR A 119 0.44 -7.30 -0.81
CA THR A 119 1.41 -7.65 -1.85
C THR A 119 2.76 -8.11 -1.30
N VAL A 120 2.80 -8.67 -0.09
CA VAL A 120 4.01 -9.27 0.49
C VAL A 120 4.59 -10.38 -0.41
N ASN A 121 3.76 -11.03 -1.21
CA ASN A 121 4.14 -12.10 -2.14
C ASN A 121 4.36 -11.65 -3.58
N ILE A 122 4.46 -10.34 -3.86
CA ILE A 122 4.52 -9.83 -5.25
C ILE A 122 5.70 -10.38 -6.08
N PHE A 123 6.80 -10.74 -5.42
CA PHE A 123 8.00 -11.29 -6.06
C PHE A 123 7.98 -12.83 -6.17
N ASP A 124 7.05 -13.52 -5.50
CA ASP A 124 7.04 -14.98 -5.40
C ASP A 124 6.94 -15.64 -6.78
N ASP A 125 6.15 -15.07 -7.69
CA ASP A 125 5.90 -15.60 -9.04
C ASP A 125 6.65 -14.83 -10.15
N ALA A 126 7.49 -13.87 -9.80
CA ALA A 126 8.26 -13.10 -10.78
C ALA A 126 9.25 -14.01 -11.54
N PRO A 127 9.52 -13.75 -12.83
CA PRO A 127 10.41 -14.62 -13.62
C PRO A 127 11.86 -14.57 -13.10
N ARG A 128 12.47 -15.74 -12.90
CA ARG A 128 13.90 -15.86 -12.55
C ARG A 128 14.75 -16.05 -13.81
N GLY A 129 15.97 -15.52 -13.77
CA GLY A 129 16.97 -15.68 -14.84
C GLY A 129 16.84 -14.72 -16.02
N LEU A 130 15.86 -13.81 -16.00
CA LEU A 130 15.72 -12.74 -17.00
C LEU A 130 16.46 -11.47 -16.60
N TYR A 131 16.36 -11.08 -15.34
CA TYR A 131 17.00 -9.92 -14.72
C TYR A 131 17.06 -10.14 -13.22
N ASP A 132 17.92 -9.39 -12.53
CA ASP A 132 17.79 -9.16 -11.10
C ASP A 132 16.84 -7.96 -10.82
N VAL A 133 16.43 -7.77 -9.58
CA VAL A 133 15.59 -6.63 -9.17
C VAL A 133 16.34 -5.76 -8.16
N TYR A 134 16.32 -4.45 -8.41
CA TYR A 134 16.57 -3.41 -7.42
C TYR A 134 15.22 -2.75 -7.10
N VAL A 135 14.72 -2.83 -5.87
CA VAL A 135 13.54 -2.04 -5.49
C VAL A 135 14.01 -0.65 -5.08
N GLY A 136 14.21 0.24 -6.06
CA GLY A 136 14.95 1.49 -5.87
C GLY A 136 14.20 2.59 -5.16
N GLU A 137 12.88 2.54 -5.18
CA GLU A 137 12.05 3.43 -4.40
C GLU A 137 10.86 2.68 -3.82
N TYR A 138 10.71 2.67 -2.50
CA TYR A 138 9.46 2.27 -1.87
C TYR A 138 9.17 3.04 -0.58
N ALA A 139 7.89 3.34 -0.35
CA ALA A 139 7.38 3.89 0.90
C ALA A 139 5.85 3.83 0.95
N VAL A 140 5.30 3.75 2.16
CA VAL A 140 3.89 4.11 2.36
C VAL A 140 3.77 5.63 2.31
N ASN A 141 3.22 6.15 1.20
CA ASN A 141 3.21 7.59 0.94
C ASN A 141 1.83 8.24 1.03
N SER A 142 0.77 7.45 1.20
CA SER A 142 -0.62 7.92 1.09
C SER A 142 -1.36 7.67 2.40
N GLY A 143 -2.00 8.73 2.93
CA GLY A 143 -2.77 8.67 4.17
C GLY A 143 -1.94 8.72 5.47
N VAL A 144 -0.62 8.87 5.38
CA VAL A 144 0.29 8.75 6.55
C VAL A 144 0.66 10.07 7.22
N GLY A 145 0.39 11.23 6.59
CA GLY A 145 0.81 12.52 7.15
C GLY A 145 2.33 12.55 7.43
N PRO A 146 2.80 12.90 8.64
CA PRO A 146 4.22 12.87 8.98
C PRO A 146 4.80 11.46 9.14
N GLY A 147 3.96 10.42 9.08
CA GLY A 147 4.28 9.03 9.30
C GLY A 147 3.40 8.36 10.34
N THR A 148 3.38 7.03 10.34
CA THR A 148 2.62 6.21 11.27
C THR A 148 3.31 4.87 11.50
N LEU A 149 3.09 4.28 12.68
CA LEU A 149 3.49 2.91 12.98
C LEU A 149 2.87 1.89 11.99
N GLU A 150 1.61 2.05 11.58
CA GLU A 150 0.99 1.17 10.57
C GLU A 150 1.76 1.17 9.25
N GLY A 151 2.19 2.35 8.77
CA GLY A 151 3.00 2.46 7.55
C GLY A 151 4.32 1.70 7.69
N ALA A 152 5.00 1.87 8.82
CA ALA A 152 6.25 1.16 9.10
C ALA A 152 6.05 -0.36 9.21
N LEU A 153 4.98 -0.83 9.84
CA LEU A 153 4.68 -2.27 9.93
C LEU A 153 4.31 -2.89 8.58
N ALA A 154 3.63 -2.12 7.72
CA ALA A 154 3.34 -2.52 6.35
C ALA A 154 4.61 -2.63 5.50
N GLU A 155 5.52 -1.67 5.64
CA GLU A 155 6.86 -1.71 5.02
C GLU A 155 7.67 -2.90 5.53
N ALA A 156 7.63 -3.18 6.84
CA ALA A 156 8.26 -4.37 7.41
C ALA A 156 7.72 -5.64 6.77
N ALA A 157 6.39 -5.76 6.59
CA ALA A 157 5.77 -6.90 5.92
C ALA A 157 6.22 -7.02 4.46
N PHE A 158 6.26 -5.91 3.71
CA PHE A 158 6.77 -5.88 2.34
C PHE A 158 8.25 -6.30 2.25
N MET A 159 9.08 -5.84 3.19
CA MET A 159 10.49 -6.23 3.29
C MET A 159 10.70 -7.71 3.60
N LEU A 160 9.77 -8.39 4.30
CA LEU A 160 9.81 -9.85 4.40
C LEU A 160 9.65 -10.50 3.02
N GLY A 161 8.79 -9.95 2.16
CA GLY A 161 8.64 -10.38 0.77
C GLY A 161 9.91 -10.21 -0.06
N ILE A 162 10.57 -9.05 0.08
CA ILE A 162 11.87 -8.77 -0.54
C ILE A 162 12.93 -9.77 -0.04
N GLU A 163 13.08 -9.94 1.27
CA GLU A 163 14.10 -10.82 1.85
C GLU A 163 13.88 -12.29 1.46
N LYS A 164 12.61 -12.74 1.46
CA LYS A 164 12.22 -14.09 1.01
C LYS A 164 12.66 -14.36 -0.43
N ASN A 165 12.59 -13.35 -1.29
CA ASN A 165 12.91 -13.43 -2.72
C ASN A 165 14.29 -12.83 -3.03
N SER A 166 15.24 -12.92 -2.10
CA SER A 166 16.62 -12.40 -2.28
C SER A 166 17.45 -13.16 -3.33
N ASP A 167 16.94 -14.29 -3.82
CA ASP A 167 17.41 -14.95 -5.05
C ASP A 167 17.20 -14.06 -6.29
N LEU A 168 16.18 -13.20 -6.28
CA LEU A 168 15.83 -12.27 -7.36
C LEU A 168 16.09 -10.80 -6.98
N VAL A 169 15.58 -10.35 -5.83
CA VAL A 169 15.71 -8.96 -5.35
C VAL A 169 17.03 -8.78 -4.63
N LYS A 170 17.96 -8.02 -5.23
CA LYS A 170 19.34 -7.90 -4.74
C LYS A 170 19.59 -6.67 -3.89
N ILE A 171 18.82 -5.61 -4.13
CA ILE A 171 18.99 -4.31 -3.51
C ILE A 171 17.59 -3.73 -3.29
N ALA A 172 17.38 -2.97 -2.21
CA ALA A 172 16.16 -2.23 -1.96
C ALA A 172 16.47 -0.93 -1.21
N SER A 173 15.77 0.14 -1.55
CA SER A 173 15.99 1.47 -1.01
C SER A 173 14.65 2.14 -0.65
N TYR A 174 14.49 2.49 0.62
CA TYR A 174 13.39 3.36 1.02
C TYR A 174 13.59 4.74 0.41
N ALA A 175 12.51 5.37 -0.08
CA ALA A 175 12.57 6.71 -0.64
C ALA A 175 11.42 7.62 -0.19
N PRO A 176 11.67 8.93 0.04
CA PRO A 176 12.98 9.58 0.15
C PRO A 176 13.64 9.41 1.53
N ILE A 177 14.94 9.68 1.65
CA ILE A 177 15.67 9.47 2.93
C ILE A 177 15.54 10.67 3.88
N LEU A 178 15.76 11.90 3.40
CA LEU A 178 15.96 13.08 4.24
C LEU A 178 14.92 14.19 3.97
N GLU A 179 14.36 14.79 5.03
CA GLU A 179 13.45 15.94 4.96
C GLU A 179 13.88 17.07 5.88
N ASN A 180 14.19 18.24 5.31
CA ASN A 180 14.16 19.48 6.10
C ASN A 180 12.71 19.95 6.21
N THR A 181 12.14 19.95 7.41
CA THR A 181 10.72 20.28 7.60
C THR A 181 10.36 21.74 7.33
N ASP A 182 11.35 22.64 7.25
CA ASP A 182 11.13 24.02 6.83
C ASP A 182 10.89 24.12 5.31
N PHE A 183 11.27 23.10 4.54
CA PHE A 183 11.13 23.03 3.08
C PHE A 183 10.47 21.72 2.63
N GLN A 184 9.35 21.38 3.26
CA GLN A 184 8.64 20.13 2.97
C GLN A 184 8.16 20.09 1.51
N MET A 185 8.65 19.11 0.75
CA MET A 185 8.18 18.82 -0.62
C MET A 185 7.25 17.61 -0.69
N TRP A 186 7.60 16.53 0.02
CA TRP A 186 6.87 15.25 0.04
C TRP A 186 6.82 14.73 1.48
N PRO A 187 5.67 14.36 2.07
CA PRO A 187 5.58 13.95 3.47
C PRO A 187 6.00 12.47 3.79
N THR A 188 6.78 11.80 2.95
CA THR A 188 7.05 10.34 3.06
C THR A 188 8.48 9.96 3.42
N ASN A 189 9.29 10.90 3.93
CA ASN A 189 10.74 10.69 4.07
C ASN A 189 11.11 9.88 5.31
N LEU A 190 12.23 9.18 5.29
CA LEU A 190 12.67 8.28 6.37
C LEU A 190 13.13 9.02 7.64
N ILE A 191 13.80 10.17 7.47
CA ILE A 191 14.38 10.98 8.55
C ILE A 191 13.96 12.43 8.33
N ARG A 192 13.37 13.03 9.38
CA ARG A 192 12.97 14.43 9.39
C ARG A 192 13.95 15.24 10.23
N PHE A 193 14.27 16.45 9.83
CA PHE A 193 15.19 17.29 10.58
C PHE A 193 14.85 18.78 10.50
N LYS A 194 15.25 19.48 11.55
CA LYS A 194 15.44 20.94 11.60
C LYS A 194 16.93 21.22 11.82
N ASN A 195 17.32 22.48 11.87
CA ASN A 195 18.72 22.88 12.08
C ASN A 195 19.35 22.36 13.39
N ASN A 196 18.56 21.95 14.38
CA ASN A 196 19.04 21.53 15.71
C ASN A 196 18.51 20.17 16.19
N VAL A 197 17.68 19.47 15.40
CA VAL A 197 17.06 18.21 15.82
C VAL A 197 16.83 17.30 14.62
N VAL A 198 17.08 16.01 14.83
CA VAL A 198 16.84 14.93 13.86
C VAL A 198 15.83 13.97 14.48
N VAL A 199 14.81 13.60 13.72
CA VAL A 199 13.72 12.71 14.08
C VAL A 199 13.74 11.53 13.11
N PRO A 200 14.26 10.36 13.52
CA PRO A 200 14.04 9.14 12.77
C PRO A 200 12.56 8.77 12.85
N ARG A 201 11.90 8.56 11.72
CA ARG A 201 10.53 8.02 11.75
C ARG A 201 10.52 6.55 12.10
N THR A 202 9.35 6.03 12.42
CA THR A 202 9.18 4.60 12.70
C THR A 202 9.66 3.73 11.54
N SER A 203 9.45 4.16 10.29
CA SER A 203 10.01 3.52 9.09
C SER A 203 11.54 3.43 9.10
N TYR A 204 12.26 4.44 9.64
CA TYR A 204 13.72 4.38 9.79
C TYR A 204 14.13 3.22 10.68
N HIS A 205 13.41 3.03 11.79
CA HIS A 205 13.70 1.96 12.72
C HIS A 205 13.45 0.57 12.11
N VAL A 206 12.47 0.43 11.22
CA VAL A 206 12.28 -0.80 10.43
C VAL A 206 13.49 -1.05 9.52
N GLN A 207 13.93 -0.06 8.73
CA GLN A 207 15.12 -0.19 7.88
C GLN A 207 16.37 -0.56 8.71
N TYR A 208 16.54 0.09 9.86
CA TYR A 208 17.63 -0.18 10.81
C TYR A 208 17.57 -1.62 11.34
N MET A 209 16.39 -2.08 11.76
CA MET A 209 16.21 -3.44 12.28
C MET A 209 16.48 -4.50 11.22
N PHE A 210 16.01 -4.32 9.97
CA PHE A 210 16.34 -5.24 8.88
C PHE A 210 17.83 -5.25 8.56
N SER A 211 18.45 -4.08 8.44
CA SER A 211 19.87 -3.95 8.04
C SER A 211 20.84 -4.55 9.07
N ASN A 212 20.54 -4.44 10.37
CA ASN A 212 21.38 -4.98 11.45
C ASN A 212 21.05 -6.43 11.82
N ASN A 213 19.99 -7.02 11.24
CA ASN A 213 19.55 -8.38 11.52
C ASN A 213 19.28 -9.15 10.23
N ARG A 214 20.21 -9.05 9.28
CA ARG A 214 20.10 -9.68 7.96
C ARG A 214 20.72 -11.08 7.98
N PRO A 215 19.95 -12.15 7.77
CA PRO A 215 20.49 -13.49 7.58
C PRO A 215 21.21 -13.61 6.23
N ASP A 216 22.07 -14.62 6.08
CA ASP A 216 22.75 -14.91 4.82
C ASP A 216 22.22 -16.18 4.12
N VAL A 217 21.20 -16.80 4.72
CA VAL A 217 20.38 -17.88 4.14
C VAL A 217 18.92 -17.64 4.53
N VAL A 218 18.00 -17.66 3.56
CA VAL A 218 16.56 -17.67 3.84
C VAL A 218 16.12 -19.10 4.18
N LEU A 219 15.34 -19.27 5.25
CA LEU A 219 14.81 -20.56 5.66
C LEU A 219 13.36 -20.74 5.20
N GLY A 220 12.99 -21.98 4.86
CA GLY A 220 11.61 -22.36 4.62
C GLY A 220 10.76 -22.06 5.85
N THR A 221 9.85 -21.09 5.72
CA THR A 221 9.03 -20.58 6.83
C THR A 221 7.56 -20.76 6.49
N GLU A 222 6.82 -21.44 7.36
CA GLU A 222 5.38 -21.61 7.24
C GLU A 222 4.68 -20.92 8.42
N LEU A 223 3.81 -19.96 8.12
CA LEU A 223 2.94 -19.33 9.11
C LEU A 223 1.54 -19.94 8.96
N VAL A 224 1.19 -20.84 9.88
CA VAL A 224 -0.14 -21.46 9.92
C VAL A 224 -1.08 -20.56 10.72
N MET A 225 -2.00 -19.90 10.03
CA MET A 225 -3.06 -19.08 10.63
C MET A 225 -4.39 -19.84 10.62
N ASP A 226 -5.24 -19.56 11.61
CA ASP A 226 -6.65 -19.91 11.50
C ASP A 226 -7.28 -19.03 10.41
N ASN A 227 -7.58 -19.63 9.27
CA ASN A 227 -8.18 -18.96 8.13
C ASN A 227 -9.71 -18.85 8.24
N THR A 228 -10.28 -19.14 9.42
CA THR A 228 -11.70 -18.92 9.68
C THR A 228 -12.01 -17.44 9.53
N ILE A 229 -12.77 -17.09 8.49
CA ILE A 229 -13.24 -15.72 8.28
C ILE A 229 -14.31 -15.43 9.33
N PRO A 230 -14.13 -14.43 10.21
CA PRO A 230 -15.14 -14.08 11.19
C PRO A 230 -16.45 -13.70 10.49
N ALA A 231 -17.58 -14.10 11.08
CA ALA A 231 -18.89 -13.72 10.58
C ALA A 231 -18.97 -12.18 10.47
N ILE A 232 -19.42 -11.67 9.32
CA ILE A 232 -19.65 -10.25 9.16
C ILE A 232 -20.77 -9.85 10.11
N SER A 233 -20.49 -8.89 11.00
CA SER A 233 -21.43 -8.44 12.02
C SER A 233 -21.30 -6.96 12.32
N GLY A 234 -22.41 -6.34 12.72
CA GLY A 234 -22.47 -4.92 13.09
C GLY A 234 -23.75 -4.28 12.59
N LYS A 235 -23.79 -2.95 12.55
CA LYS A 235 -24.95 -2.20 12.05
C LYS A 235 -24.96 -2.14 10.52
N VAL A 236 -26.09 -1.71 9.99
CA VAL A 236 -26.32 -1.47 8.55
C VAL A 236 -26.73 -0.03 8.31
N GLY A 237 -26.43 0.50 7.13
CA GLY A 237 -26.66 1.90 6.83
C GLY A 237 -26.43 2.25 5.38
N PHE A 238 -26.46 3.56 5.09
CA PHE A 238 -26.33 4.09 3.74
C PHE A 238 -25.52 5.37 3.71
N SER A 239 -24.97 5.66 2.53
CA SER A 239 -24.33 6.94 2.21
C SER A 239 -24.63 7.30 0.77
N ALA A 240 -24.66 8.58 0.46
CA ALA A 240 -24.76 9.05 -0.92
C ALA A 240 -23.88 10.28 -1.13
N THR A 241 -23.41 10.46 -2.37
CA THR A 241 -22.71 11.66 -2.82
C THR A 241 -23.24 12.04 -4.19
N VAL A 242 -23.55 13.32 -4.36
CA VAL A 242 -24.09 13.87 -5.61
C VAL A 242 -23.09 14.84 -6.24
N ASN A 243 -23.03 14.87 -7.56
CA ASN A 243 -21.96 15.57 -8.29
C ASN A 243 -22.39 16.89 -8.95
N ALA A 244 -23.70 17.17 -9.00
CA ALA A 244 -24.23 18.35 -9.66
C ALA A 244 -25.30 19.03 -8.80
N GLN A 245 -25.33 20.36 -8.88
CA GLN A 245 -26.33 21.19 -8.24
C GLN A 245 -27.74 20.72 -8.66
N GLY A 246 -28.61 20.46 -7.67
CA GLY A 246 -29.96 19.94 -7.91
C GLY A 246 -30.05 18.42 -8.13
N SER A 247 -28.97 17.66 -7.95
CA SER A 247 -29.04 16.20 -7.91
C SER A 247 -29.49 15.72 -6.53
N LYS A 248 -30.24 14.61 -6.51
CA LYS A 248 -30.89 14.09 -5.31
C LYS A 248 -30.84 12.57 -5.30
N VAL A 249 -30.74 12.00 -4.10
CA VAL A 249 -30.92 10.56 -3.89
C VAL A 249 -32.06 10.38 -2.89
N GLU A 250 -33.09 9.63 -3.27
CA GLU A 250 -34.21 9.32 -2.37
C GLU A 250 -34.19 7.83 -2.04
N MET A 251 -34.63 7.48 -0.83
CA MET A 251 -34.59 6.10 -0.35
C MET A 251 -35.86 5.75 0.40
N LYS A 252 -36.32 4.51 0.30
CA LYS A 252 -37.45 4.04 1.13
C LYS A 252 -37.46 2.52 1.25
N ASP A 253 -38.39 2.01 2.05
CA ASP A 253 -38.66 0.59 2.22
C ASP A 253 -37.41 -0.17 2.73
N PHE A 254 -36.69 0.42 3.68
CA PHE A 254 -35.50 -0.22 4.24
C PHE A 254 -35.85 -1.48 5.02
N ALA A 255 -35.25 -2.61 4.63
CA ALA A 255 -35.49 -3.90 5.25
C ALA A 255 -34.18 -4.66 5.49
N VAL A 256 -34.17 -5.42 6.59
CA VAL A 256 -33.14 -6.42 6.90
C VAL A 256 -33.83 -7.76 7.03
N ASN A 257 -33.36 -8.77 6.30
CA ASN A 257 -33.98 -10.10 6.26
C ASN A 257 -35.49 -10.05 5.93
N GLY A 258 -35.85 -9.17 4.99
CA GLY A 258 -37.25 -8.90 4.61
C GLY A 258 -38.11 -8.23 5.70
N GLN A 259 -37.56 -7.86 6.86
CA GLN A 259 -38.27 -7.14 7.91
C GLN A 259 -37.97 -5.64 7.82
N PRO A 260 -39.00 -4.76 7.78
CA PRO A 260 -38.78 -3.32 7.83
C PRO A 260 -37.97 -2.92 9.06
N VAL A 261 -36.95 -2.10 8.83
CA VAL A 261 -36.14 -1.57 9.92
C VAL A 261 -36.89 -0.42 10.58
N SER A 262 -37.21 -0.60 11.86
CA SER A 262 -37.78 0.43 12.73
C SER A 262 -36.77 0.77 13.82
N GLY A 263 -36.44 2.05 14.01
CA GLY A 263 -35.46 2.43 15.02
C GLY A 263 -34.94 3.86 14.93
N SER A 264 -34.11 4.23 15.91
CA SER A 264 -33.35 5.47 15.91
C SER A 264 -32.23 5.40 14.88
N TRP A 265 -32.16 6.40 14.03
CA TRP A 265 -31.12 6.58 13.02
C TRP A 265 -30.04 7.51 13.57
N VAL A 266 -28.78 7.14 13.36
CA VAL A 266 -27.63 8.01 13.68
C VAL A 266 -27.15 8.66 12.40
N GLU A 267 -27.19 9.99 12.39
CA GLU A 267 -26.73 10.83 11.30
C GLU A 267 -25.30 11.32 11.60
N GLN A 268 -24.41 11.24 10.60
CA GLN A 268 -23.15 11.98 10.64
C GLN A 268 -22.99 12.73 9.31
N GLY A 269 -22.46 13.96 9.38
CA GLY A 269 -22.31 14.85 8.23
C GLY A 269 -23.45 15.86 8.09
N SER A 270 -23.56 16.47 6.91
CA SER A 270 -24.55 17.51 6.61
C SER A 270 -25.76 16.89 5.90
N TRP A 271 -26.67 16.22 6.61
CA TRP A 271 -27.96 15.86 6.02
C TRP A 271 -29.03 16.88 6.40
N THR A 272 -29.89 17.21 5.43
CA THR A 272 -31.04 18.10 5.68
C THR A 272 -32.27 17.23 5.88
N LYS A 273 -32.81 17.23 7.11
CA LYS A 273 -34.08 16.59 7.48
C LYS A 273 -35.25 17.36 6.88
N THR A 274 -36.22 16.67 6.25
CA THR A 274 -37.51 17.28 5.89
C THR A 274 -38.53 17.22 7.02
N ASP A 275 -39.52 18.11 6.96
CA ASP A 275 -40.54 18.31 7.99
C ASP A 275 -41.42 17.08 8.27
N GLU A 276 -41.39 16.05 7.41
CA GLU A 276 -42.15 14.79 7.57
C GLU A 276 -41.47 13.77 8.52
N GLY A 277 -40.18 13.96 8.85
CA GLY A 277 -39.45 13.11 9.80
C GLY A 277 -39.26 11.63 9.40
N TYR A 278 -38.45 10.90 10.18
CA TYR A 278 -38.26 9.46 10.03
C TYR A 278 -39.49 8.70 10.55
N THR A 279 -40.38 8.24 9.67
CA THR A 279 -41.41 7.27 10.07
C THR A 279 -41.45 6.11 9.08
N ASN A 280 -41.43 4.88 9.60
CA ASN A 280 -41.62 3.64 8.82
C ASN A 280 -40.73 3.47 7.57
N GLY A 281 -39.46 3.86 7.62
CA GLY A 281 -38.52 3.53 6.56
C GLY A 281 -38.75 4.26 5.22
N GLU A 282 -39.51 5.35 5.19
CA GLU A 282 -39.54 6.28 4.04
C GLU A 282 -38.58 7.46 4.28
N PHE A 283 -37.62 7.68 3.37
CA PHE A 283 -36.77 8.88 3.31
C PHE A 283 -37.16 9.70 2.07
N LYS A 284 -37.93 10.77 2.28
CA LYS A 284 -38.29 11.71 1.21
C LYS A 284 -37.47 12.99 1.36
N ASP A 285 -36.93 13.45 0.24
CA ASP A 285 -36.22 14.74 0.15
C ASP A 285 -34.84 14.85 0.85
N LEU A 286 -33.85 14.06 0.43
CA LEU A 286 -32.44 14.32 0.83
C LEU A 286 -31.85 15.41 -0.08
N ASN A 287 -32.07 16.67 0.29
CA ASN A 287 -31.47 17.80 -0.38
C ASN A 287 -30.12 18.16 0.26
N TYR A 288 -29.09 18.24 -0.59
CA TYR A 288 -27.70 18.69 -0.38
C TYR A 288 -26.69 17.70 0.23
N LEU A 289 -25.70 17.36 -0.59
CA LEU A 289 -24.31 17.17 -0.18
C LEU A 289 -23.42 17.92 -1.19
N VAL A 290 -22.98 19.12 -0.81
CA VAL A 290 -21.83 19.79 -1.43
C VAL A 290 -20.62 19.28 -0.66
N GLU A 291 -19.73 18.52 -1.30
CA GLU A 291 -18.35 18.50 -0.81
C GLU A 291 -17.68 19.81 -1.22
N PRO A 292 -17.12 20.60 -0.27
CA PRO A 292 -16.06 21.52 -0.61
C PRO A 292 -14.82 20.68 -0.94
N ASN A 293 -14.53 20.60 -2.24
CA ASN A 293 -13.26 20.19 -2.85
C ASN A 293 -12.82 18.73 -2.65
N LEU A 294 -12.99 17.96 -3.74
CA LEU A 294 -11.97 17.03 -4.23
C LEU A 294 -10.59 17.67 -4.02
N TYR A 295 -9.75 17.08 -3.17
CA TYR A 295 -8.33 17.42 -3.19
C TYR A 295 -7.75 16.98 -4.54
N ILE A 296 -7.34 18.01 -5.29
CA ILE A 296 -6.49 17.95 -6.47
C ILE A 296 -5.06 17.66 -5.96
N PRO A 297 -4.29 16.75 -6.60
CA PRO A 297 -2.88 16.58 -6.28
C PRO A 297 -2.16 17.94 -6.31
N GLY A 298 -1.65 18.41 -5.16
CA GLY A 298 -0.78 19.58 -5.09
C GLY A 298 -1.17 20.75 -4.18
N THR A 299 -2.30 20.77 -3.44
CA THR A 299 -2.66 21.98 -2.66
C THR A 299 -3.12 21.75 -1.21
N ASN A 300 -2.12 21.79 -0.31
CA ASN A 300 -2.09 22.06 1.14
C ASN A 300 -1.38 20.97 1.95
N LYS A 301 -0.12 21.24 2.29
CA LYS A 301 0.84 20.33 2.93
C LYS A 301 0.65 20.12 4.44
N ASN A 302 -0.29 20.80 5.09
CA ASN A 302 -0.39 20.82 6.58
C ASN A 302 -1.76 20.44 7.16
N SER A 303 -2.63 19.78 6.39
CA SER A 303 -3.89 19.26 6.94
C SER A 303 -3.81 17.74 7.08
N PRO A 304 -4.10 17.14 8.25
CA PRO A 304 -4.33 15.70 8.32
C PRO A 304 -5.43 15.34 7.30
N PRO A 305 -5.43 14.13 6.72
CA PRO A 305 -6.50 13.69 5.85
C PRO A 305 -7.82 13.85 6.60
N ARG A 306 -8.56 14.91 6.25
CA ARG A 306 -9.96 15.01 6.67
C ARG A 306 -10.64 13.92 5.87
N LEU A 307 -11.09 12.88 6.56
CA LEU A 307 -12.16 12.01 6.07
C LEU A 307 -13.19 12.95 5.46
N SER A 308 -13.36 12.91 4.14
CA SER A 308 -14.41 13.70 3.53
C SER A 308 -15.70 13.14 4.12
N SER A 309 -16.29 13.93 5.00
CA SER A 309 -17.51 13.60 5.72
C SER A 309 -18.66 13.71 4.71
N GLY A 310 -18.68 12.79 3.75
CA GLY A 310 -19.90 12.42 3.05
C GLY A 310 -20.87 11.95 4.12
N GLY A 311 -22.07 12.51 4.13
CA GLY A 311 -23.06 12.13 5.11
C GLY A 311 -23.37 10.64 4.99
N TRP A 312 -23.54 9.97 6.13
CA TRP A 312 -24.06 8.60 6.18
C TRP A 312 -25.08 8.45 7.32
N ILE A 313 -25.96 7.46 7.18
CA ILE A 313 -27.00 7.15 8.16
C ILE A 313 -26.91 5.67 8.52
N THR A 314 -26.83 5.36 9.81
CA THR A 314 -26.81 3.98 10.30
C THR A 314 -28.05 3.66 11.12
N SER A 315 -28.58 2.46 10.94
CA SER A 315 -29.65 1.90 11.76
C SER A 315 -29.11 1.42 13.12
N SER A 316 -30.00 1.33 14.10
CA SER A 316 -29.74 0.61 15.37
C SER A 316 -29.84 -0.92 15.23
N THR A 317 -30.34 -1.43 14.09
CA THR A 317 -30.40 -2.86 13.77
C THR A 317 -29.00 -3.42 13.57
N GLU A 318 -28.70 -4.51 14.29
CA GLU A 318 -27.48 -5.29 14.13
C GLU A 318 -27.75 -6.55 13.30
N VAL A 319 -26.76 -6.92 12.48
CA VAL A 319 -26.72 -8.14 11.68
C VAL A 319 -25.51 -8.99 12.08
N SER A 320 -25.58 -10.29 11.86
CA SER A 320 -24.46 -11.22 12.07
C SER A 320 -24.62 -12.46 11.19
N GLY A 321 -23.53 -12.91 10.57
CA GLY A 321 -23.52 -14.12 9.74
C GLY A 321 -24.26 -13.89 8.42
N ASN A 322 -25.27 -14.71 8.14
CA ASN A 322 -26.04 -14.62 6.91
C ASN A 322 -27.20 -13.63 7.06
N PHE A 323 -27.25 -12.63 6.20
CA PHE A 323 -28.30 -11.62 6.22
C PHE A 323 -28.50 -10.97 4.86
N ASP A 324 -29.66 -10.37 4.65
CA ASP A 324 -29.91 -9.44 3.55
C ASP A 324 -30.26 -8.05 4.04
N VAL A 325 -29.90 -7.07 3.22
CA VAL A 325 -30.18 -5.65 3.40
C VAL A 325 -30.80 -5.17 2.09
N ALA A 326 -32.00 -4.60 2.14
CA ALA A 326 -32.71 -4.14 0.95
C ALA A 326 -33.28 -2.74 1.16
N THR A 327 -33.31 -1.95 0.09
CA THR A 327 -33.97 -0.63 0.06
C THR A 327 -34.39 -0.32 -1.36
N LYS A 328 -35.34 0.59 -1.52
CA LYS A 328 -35.56 1.28 -2.77
C LYS A 328 -34.75 2.55 -2.82
N VAL A 329 -34.18 2.86 -3.98
CA VAL A 329 -33.44 4.09 -4.21
C VAL A 329 -33.91 4.73 -5.51
N LYS A 330 -34.03 6.06 -5.53
CA LYS A 330 -34.27 6.84 -6.74
C LYS A 330 -33.19 7.90 -6.87
N PHE A 331 -32.64 8.01 -8.08
CA PHE A 331 -31.60 8.98 -8.40
C PHE A 331 -32.19 10.06 -9.29
N GLU A 332 -32.18 11.32 -8.82
CA GLU A 332 -32.57 12.47 -9.63
C GLU A 332 -31.29 13.18 -10.09
N ASN A 333 -31.12 13.32 -11.41
CA ASN A 333 -29.91 13.87 -12.06
C ASN A 333 -28.63 13.02 -11.82
N SER A 334 -27.43 13.62 -11.84
CA SER A 334 -26.14 12.91 -11.83
C SER A 334 -25.71 12.46 -10.43
N ILE A 335 -25.45 11.15 -10.28
CA ILE A 335 -24.91 10.59 -9.04
C ILE A 335 -23.39 10.56 -9.06
N GLY A 336 -22.78 10.82 -7.91
CA GLY A 336 -21.37 10.50 -7.67
C GLY A 336 -21.21 9.10 -7.12
N ASN A 337 -21.92 8.82 -6.02
CA ASN A 337 -21.77 7.59 -5.28
C ASN A 337 -23.06 7.27 -4.49
N PHE A 338 -23.46 6.01 -4.45
CA PHE A 338 -24.42 5.48 -3.50
C PHE A 338 -23.82 4.25 -2.82
N GLY A 339 -23.80 4.22 -1.50
CA GLY A 339 -23.15 3.17 -0.72
C GLY A 339 -24.12 2.51 0.24
N MET A 340 -24.18 1.18 0.22
CA MET A 340 -24.78 0.36 1.27
C MET A 340 -23.69 -0.06 2.26
N ARG A 341 -23.85 0.32 3.53
CA ARG A 341 -22.89 0.06 4.62
C ARG A 341 -23.40 -1.10 5.46
N PHE A 342 -22.51 -2.01 5.85
CA PHE A 342 -22.86 -3.20 6.61
C PHE A 342 -21.66 -3.66 7.43
N GLY A 343 -21.93 -4.44 8.49
CA GLY A 343 -20.88 -4.80 9.44
C GLY A 343 -20.29 -3.58 10.15
N VAL A 344 -21.09 -2.51 10.31
CA VAL A 344 -20.64 -1.24 10.89
C VAL A 344 -20.43 -1.41 12.39
N LYS A 345 -19.18 -1.29 12.84
CA LYS A 345 -18.83 -1.27 14.27
C LYS A 345 -18.80 0.17 14.79
N ASP A 346 -18.23 1.06 14.00
CA ASP A 346 -18.12 2.50 14.26
C ASP A 346 -17.92 3.25 12.92
N ASP A 347 -17.63 4.56 13.00
CA ASP A 347 -17.45 5.45 11.85
C ASP A 347 -16.18 5.24 11.04
N ARG A 348 -15.34 4.30 11.47
CA ARG A 348 -14.07 3.95 10.86
C ARG A 348 -13.91 2.46 10.61
N ASN A 349 -14.91 1.65 10.92
CA ASN A 349 -14.83 0.20 10.81
C ASN A 349 -16.13 -0.36 10.23
N TYR A 350 -16.16 -0.55 8.92
CA TYR A 350 -17.34 -1.05 8.20
C TYR A 350 -17.00 -1.59 6.81
N LEU A 351 -17.91 -2.42 6.27
CA LEU A 351 -17.90 -2.81 4.87
C LEU A 351 -18.90 -1.97 4.08
N ALA A 352 -18.65 -1.83 2.78
CA ALA A 352 -19.51 -1.08 1.90
C ALA A 352 -19.56 -1.64 0.49
N VAL A 353 -20.76 -1.69 -0.08
CA VAL A 353 -20.95 -1.84 -1.52
C VAL A 353 -21.35 -0.50 -2.10
N ASN A 354 -20.55 0.00 -3.04
CA ASN A 354 -20.70 1.33 -3.61
C ASN A 354 -21.07 1.24 -5.10
N ILE A 355 -22.20 1.83 -5.48
CA ILE A 355 -22.55 2.16 -6.87
C ILE A 355 -21.91 3.52 -7.18
N SER A 356 -20.98 3.56 -8.13
CA SER A 356 -20.24 4.79 -8.47
C SER A 356 -20.21 5.05 -9.97
N ALA A 357 -20.31 6.31 -10.35
CA ALA A 357 -20.04 6.74 -11.72
C ALA A 357 -18.52 6.68 -12.02
N PRO A 358 -18.09 6.67 -13.30
CA PRO A 358 -16.67 6.69 -13.65
C PRO A 358 -15.97 7.91 -13.02
N ARG A 359 -14.72 7.75 -12.57
CA ARG A 359 -13.97 8.77 -11.82
C ARG A 359 -14.03 10.14 -12.51
N PHE A 360 -14.56 11.12 -11.81
CA PHE A 360 -14.44 12.53 -12.17
C PHE A 360 -12.96 12.95 -12.03
N ARG A 361 -12.30 13.35 -13.13
CA ARG A 361 -11.05 14.11 -13.03
C ARG A 361 -11.42 15.58 -12.82
N PRO A 362 -10.91 16.27 -11.77
CA PRO A 362 -11.12 17.70 -11.65
C PRO A 362 -10.64 18.40 -12.94
N GLY A 363 -11.52 19.15 -13.61
CA GLY A 363 -11.24 19.80 -14.89
C GLY A 363 -11.60 18.99 -16.14
N SER A 364 -12.04 17.73 -16.02
CA SER A 364 -12.71 17.06 -17.14
C SER A 364 -14.18 17.44 -17.16
N THR A 365 -14.66 17.99 -18.27
CA THR A 365 -16.09 18.04 -18.59
C THR A 365 -16.67 16.64 -18.40
N PRO A 366 -17.85 16.46 -17.78
CA PRO A 366 -18.48 15.15 -17.67
C PRO A 366 -18.52 14.55 -19.07
N THR A 367 -17.74 13.50 -19.34
CA THR A 367 -17.83 12.74 -20.57
C THR A 367 -19.04 11.81 -20.49
N SER A 368 -20.21 12.39 -20.21
CA SER A 368 -21.44 11.97 -20.84
C SER A 368 -21.66 12.96 -21.96
N ALA A 369 -21.39 12.56 -23.21
CA ALA A 369 -21.94 13.28 -24.35
C ALA A 369 -23.43 13.53 -24.07
N VAL A 370 -23.90 14.74 -24.33
CA VAL A 370 -25.33 15.10 -24.18
C VAL A 370 -26.15 14.02 -24.87
N GLY A 371 -26.89 13.20 -24.10
CA GLY A 371 -27.67 12.06 -24.58
C GLY A 371 -27.12 10.65 -24.31
N SER A 372 -26.09 10.46 -23.48
CA SER A 372 -25.59 9.13 -23.06
C SER A 372 -25.99 8.78 -21.62
N THR A 373 -26.51 7.55 -21.42
CA THR A 373 -26.83 7.00 -20.08
C THR A 373 -25.52 6.78 -19.30
N PRO A 374 -25.40 7.30 -18.07
CA PRO A 374 -24.22 7.05 -17.24
C PRO A 374 -24.10 5.56 -16.92
N LYS A 375 -22.88 5.02 -17.07
CA LYS A 375 -22.56 3.63 -16.75
C LYS A 375 -21.89 3.55 -15.39
N TYR A 376 -22.49 2.78 -14.48
CA TYR A 376 -22.05 2.64 -13.11
C TYR A 376 -21.21 1.40 -12.89
N SER A 377 -20.34 1.47 -11.88
CA SER A 377 -19.61 0.33 -11.34
C SER A 377 -20.04 0.08 -9.91
N VAL A 378 -20.20 -1.19 -9.54
CA VAL A 378 -20.47 -1.64 -8.17
C VAL A 378 -19.18 -2.23 -7.63
N ALA A 379 -18.68 -1.68 -6.53
CA ALA A 379 -17.45 -2.16 -5.90
C ALA A 379 -17.65 -2.44 -4.41
N LEU A 380 -17.04 -3.52 -3.93
CA LEU A 380 -16.91 -3.83 -2.52
C LEU A 380 -15.69 -3.10 -1.95
N ALA A 381 -15.88 -2.46 -0.80
CA ALA A 381 -14.82 -1.82 -0.05
C ALA A 381 -14.91 -2.15 1.46
N MET A 382 -13.78 -2.09 2.13
CA MET A 382 -13.67 -2.08 3.59
C MET A 382 -13.12 -0.73 4.03
N VAL A 383 -13.66 -0.20 5.12
CA VAL A 383 -13.04 0.90 5.87
C VAL A 383 -12.57 0.35 7.20
N GLU A 384 -11.29 0.58 7.51
CA GLU A 384 -10.64 0.19 8.76
C GLU A 384 -9.75 1.36 9.21
N GLY A 385 -10.10 2.00 10.33
CA GLY A 385 -9.43 3.22 10.78
C GLY A 385 -9.54 4.38 9.77
N ASN A 386 -8.41 4.89 9.30
CA ASN A 386 -8.36 5.97 8.30
C ASN A 386 -8.22 5.45 6.86
N THR A 387 -8.37 4.14 6.70
CA THR A 387 -8.03 3.43 5.49
C THR A 387 -9.27 2.91 4.81
N SER A 388 -9.31 3.04 3.48
CA SER A 388 -10.38 2.52 2.63
C SER A 388 -9.75 1.60 1.57
N ILE A 389 -10.16 0.34 1.61
CA ILE A 389 -9.61 -0.78 0.85
C ILE A 389 -10.65 -1.20 -0.18
N ALA A 390 -10.30 -1.13 -1.47
CA ALA A 390 -11.11 -1.78 -2.50
C ALA A 390 -10.88 -3.29 -2.41
N LEU A 391 -11.95 -4.04 -2.11
CA LEU A 391 -11.92 -5.50 -2.03
C LEU A 391 -12.25 -6.17 -3.36
N GLY A 392 -12.81 -5.42 -4.31
CA GLY A 392 -13.04 -5.88 -5.67
C GLY A 392 -14.20 -5.17 -6.36
N THR A 393 -14.30 -5.35 -7.67
CA THR A 393 -15.45 -4.92 -8.47
C THR A 393 -16.46 -6.06 -8.51
N ILE A 394 -17.70 -5.77 -8.15
CA ILE A 394 -18.84 -6.70 -8.20
C ILE A 394 -19.50 -6.66 -9.59
N GLY A 395 -19.59 -5.48 -10.20
CA GLY A 395 -20.14 -5.32 -11.55
C GLY A 395 -19.74 -4.00 -12.20
N GLU A 396 -19.72 -3.97 -13.53
CA GLU A 396 -19.36 -2.80 -14.33
C GLU A 396 -20.36 -2.58 -15.47
N GLY A 397 -20.47 -1.34 -15.93
CA GLY A 397 -21.30 -1.01 -17.09
C GLY A 397 -22.80 -1.00 -16.82
N ILE A 398 -23.20 -0.85 -15.56
CA ILE A 398 -24.60 -0.94 -15.12
C ILE A 398 -25.32 0.36 -15.50
N GLU A 399 -26.48 0.24 -16.14
CA GLU A 399 -27.32 1.37 -16.50
C GLU A 399 -28.49 1.46 -15.52
N LEU A 400 -28.69 2.65 -14.93
CA LEU A 400 -29.79 2.95 -14.03
C LEU A 400 -30.60 4.11 -14.60
N SER A 401 -31.92 3.95 -14.62
CA SER A 401 -32.83 5.02 -15.03
C SER A 401 -32.81 6.14 -13.98
N LEU A 402 -32.79 7.38 -14.44
CA LEU A 402 -33.00 8.53 -13.56
C LEU A 402 -34.50 8.74 -13.32
N ASP A 403 -34.83 9.32 -12.17
CA ASP A 403 -36.19 9.65 -11.74
C ASP A 403 -37.13 8.42 -11.58
N GLU A 404 -36.57 7.20 -11.59
CA GLU A 404 -37.27 5.94 -11.34
C GLU A 404 -36.81 5.28 -10.03
N TRP A 405 -37.70 4.52 -9.39
CA TRP A 405 -37.36 3.74 -8.20
C TRP A 405 -36.73 2.41 -8.62
N HIS A 406 -35.55 2.13 -8.07
CA HIS A 406 -34.85 0.86 -8.22
C HIS A 406 -34.83 0.10 -6.90
N ASP A 407 -35.08 -1.22 -6.95
CA ASP A 407 -34.93 -2.12 -5.81
C ASP A 407 -33.46 -2.53 -5.71
N VAL A 408 -32.75 -2.13 -4.66
CA VAL A 408 -31.36 -2.54 -4.42
C VAL A 408 -31.27 -3.44 -3.21
N LYS A 409 -30.54 -4.55 -3.35
CA LYS A 409 -30.36 -5.54 -2.29
C LYS A 409 -28.91 -6.00 -2.22
N LEU A 410 -28.41 -6.10 -0.99
CA LEU A 410 -27.17 -6.78 -0.64
C LEU A 410 -27.52 -8.05 0.13
N ALA A 411 -26.90 -9.17 -0.22
CA ALA A 411 -27.02 -10.43 0.51
C ALA A 411 -25.63 -10.92 0.93
N VAL A 412 -25.49 -11.27 2.21
CA VAL A 412 -24.28 -11.85 2.79
C VAL A 412 -24.57 -13.32 3.13
N ASP A 413 -23.76 -14.21 2.58
CA ASP A 413 -23.76 -15.65 2.88
C ASP A 413 -22.32 -16.11 3.16
N GLY A 414 -22.00 -16.28 4.44
CA GLY A 414 -20.64 -16.48 4.91
C GLY A 414 -19.73 -15.30 4.52
N SER A 415 -18.76 -15.56 3.65
CA SER A 415 -17.88 -14.54 3.06
C SER A 415 -18.36 -14.01 1.71
N THR A 416 -19.44 -14.56 1.14
CA THR A 416 -19.96 -14.13 -0.16
C THR A 416 -20.87 -12.93 0.02
N ILE A 417 -20.59 -11.84 -0.69
CA ILE A 417 -21.47 -10.67 -0.79
C ILE A 417 -21.98 -10.58 -2.22
N SER A 418 -23.28 -10.82 -2.40
CA SER A 418 -23.99 -10.63 -3.67
C SER A 418 -24.74 -9.31 -3.67
N PHE A 419 -24.77 -8.64 -4.82
CA PHE A 419 -25.49 -7.39 -5.02
C PHE A 419 -26.53 -7.53 -6.12
N PHE A 420 -27.73 -6.99 -5.88
CA PHE A 420 -28.87 -7.10 -6.78
C PHE A 420 -29.46 -5.72 -7.06
N ILE A 421 -29.92 -5.53 -8.29
CA ILE A 421 -30.68 -4.35 -8.72
C ILE A 421 -31.91 -4.86 -9.49
N ASP A 422 -33.10 -4.39 -9.11
CA ASP A 422 -34.39 -4.74 -9.71
C ASP A 422 -34.61 -6.26 -9.81
N GLY A 423 -34.17 -6.96 -8.76
CA GLY A 423 -34.25 -8.43 -8.64
C GLY A 423 -33.18 -9.21 -9.42
N ASN A 424 -32.35 -8.55 -10.23
CA ASN A 424 -31.27 -9.19 -10.98
C ASN A 424 -29.96 -9.15 -10.20
N GLU A 425 -29.24 -10.27 -10.12
CA GLU A 425 -27.89 -10.30 -9.56
C GLU A 425 -26.92 -9.59 -10.49
N ILE A 426 -26.29 -8.53 -10.00
CA ILE A 426 -25.27 -7.78 -10.72
C ILE A 426 -23.93 -8.50 -10.65
N GLY A 427 -23.67 -9.14 -9.51
CA GLY A 427 -22.49 -9.96 -9.27
C GLY A 427 -22.30 -10.23 -7.79
N SER A 428 -21.19 -10.90 -7.48
CA SER A 428 -20.79 -11.20 -6.12
C SER A 428 -19.27 -11.05 -5.91
N ALA A 429 -18.87 -10.83 -4.66
CA ALA A 429 -17.48 -10.78 -4.26
C ALA A 429 -17.26 -11.59 -2.98
N GLN A 430 -16.07 -12.16 -2.83
CA GLN A 430 -15.65 -12.80 -1.59
C GLN A 430 -14.97 -11.80 -0.68
N TYR A 431 -15.48 -11.68 0.54
CA TYR A 431 -14.81 -10.97 1.61
C TYR A 431 -13.63 -11.78 2.12
N LYS A 432 -12.44 -11.19 2.04
CA LYS A 432 -11.24 -11.71 2.67
C LYS A 432 -10.66 -10.63 3.58
N PRO A 433 -10.56 -10.87 4.91
CA PRO A 433 -9.87 -9.95 5.81
C PRO A 433 -8.44 -9.70 5.33
N LEU A 434 -7.97 -8.47 5.49
CA LEU A 434 -6.58 -8.14 5.20
C LEU A 434 -5.68 -8.86 6.22
N GLN A 435 -4.73 -9.66 5.73
CA GLN A 435 -3.73 -10.26 6.60
C GLN A 435 -2.81 -9.15 7.15
N LYS A 436 -2.61 -9.12 8.46
CA LYS A 436 -1.74 -8.15 9.14
C LYS A 436 -0.70 -8.82 10.07
N ARG A 437 -0.52 -10.13 9.90
CA ARG A 437 0.47 -10.95 10.62
C ARG A 437 1.35 -11.69 9.63
N TYR A 438 2.67 -11.55 9.78
CA TYR A 438 3.66 -12.10 8.85
C TYR A 438 4.88 -12.59 9.62
N ALA A 439 5.56 -13.60 9.08
CA ALA A 439 6.82 -14.07 9.63
C ALA A 439 7.75 -14.58 8.52
N LEU A 440 9.06 -14.35 8.69
CA LEU A 440 10.11 -14.96 7.89
C LEU A 440 11.29 -15.32 8.80
N ALA A 441 11.86 -16.51 8.60
CA ALA A 441 13.08 -16.92 9.24
C ALA A 441 14.24 -16.96 8.23
N GLY A 442 15.43 -16.61 8.70
CA GLY A 442 16.68 -16.87 8.02
C GLY A 442 17.73 -17.38 8.99
N TYR A 443 18.82 -17.91 8.44
CA TYR A 443 19.99 -18.34 9.19
C TYR A 443 21.16 -17.42 8.84
N ASP A 444 21.88 -17.01 9.87
CA ASP A 444 23.15 -16.31 9.76
C ASP A 444 24.27 -17.28 10.12
N ARG A 445 25.02 -17.71 9.11
CA ARG A 445 26.13 -18.67 9.27
C ARG A 445 27.28 -18.13 10.10
N GLU A 446 27.53 -16.82 10.07
CA GLU A 446 28.65 -16.22 10.82
C GLU A 446 28.38 -16.26 12.32
N SER A 447 27.16 -15.87 12.73
CA SER A 447 26.75 -15.89 14.13
C SER A 447 26.15 -17.22 14.57
N SER A 448 25.90 -18.16 13.66
CA SER A 448 25.14 -19.41 13.92
C SER A 448 23.78 -19.14 14.58
N GLU A 449 23.08 -18.11 14.11
CA GLU A 449 21.80 -17.70 14.65
C GLU A 449 20.68 -17.90 13.63
N ILE A 450 19.55 -18.43 14.10
CA ILE A 450 18.28 -18.28 13.39
C ILE A 450 17.71 -16.90 13.75
N ILE A 451 17.46 -16.10 12.73
CA ILE A 451 16.83 -14.79 12.83
C ILE A 451 15.38 -14.92 12.37
N ILE A 452 14.42 -14.71 13.27
CA ILE A 452 12.99 -14.76 12.96
C ILE A 452 12.42 -13.35 13.06
N LYS A 453 11.88 -12.84 11.96
CA LYS A 453 11.23 -11.54 11.87
C LYS A 453 9.72 -11.73 11.86
N VAL A 454 8.99 -11.08 12.77
CA VAL A 454 7.53 -11.21 12.92
C VAL A 454 6.88 -9.85 12.95
N VAL A 455 5.88 -9.65 12.09
CA VAL A 455 5.01 -8.47 12.08
C VAL A 455 3.67 -8.86 12.69
N ASN A 456 3.20 -8.09 13.67
CA ASN A 456 1.84 -8.13 14.21
C ASN A 456 1.22 -6.73 14.12
N ALA A 457 0.66 -6.37 12.97
CA ALA A 457 -0.02 -5.09 12.74
C ALA A 457 -1.50 -5.13 13.15
N ILE A 458 -1.81 -5.83 14.24
CA ILE A 458 -3.13 -5.92 14.85
C ILE A 458 -3.01 -5.42 16.29
N SER A 459 -4.02 -4.71 16.78
CA SER A 459 -4.10 -4.16 18.16
C SER A 459 -4.32 -5.22 19.25
N GLU A 460 -4.11 -6.50 18.92
CA GLU A 460 -4.21 -7.63 19.84
C GLU A 460 -2.88 -8.40 19.89
N PRO A 461 -2.49 -8.91 21.08
CA PRO A 461 -1.29 -9.74 21.20
C PRO A 461 -1.39 -10.98 20.31
N PHE A 462 -0.28 -11.38 19.70
CA PHE A 462 -0.20 -12.57 18.87
C PHE A 462 0.54 -13.69 19.60
N SER A 463 -0.20 -14.63 20.19
CA SER A 463 0.38 -15.82 20.83
C SER A 463 0.46 -16.99 19.87
N THR A 464 1.64 -17.59 19.72
CA THR A 464 1.86 -18.71 18.80
C THR A 464 2.93 -19.70 19.30
N SER A 465 2.90 -20.92 18.76
CA SER A 465 3.96 -21.92 18.93
C SER A 465 4.92 -21.83 17.74
N ILE A 466 6.21 -21.70 18.03
CA ILE A 466 7.28 -21.69 17.04
C ILE A 466 8.00 -23.04 17.09
N ASN A 467 8.15 -23.68 15.94
CA ASN A 467 8.82 -24.98 15.78
C ASN A 467 10.02 -24.82 14.86
N LEU A 468 11.22 -25.01 15.40
CA LEU A 468 12.48 -25.04 14.66
C LEU A 468 12.77 -26.49 14.25
N ASN A 469 12.53 -26.80 12.97
CA ASN A 469 12.80 -28.11 12.42
C ASN A 469 14.27 -28.24 12.00
N ASN A 470 14.79 -29.47 12.03
CA ASN A 470 16.15 -29.80 11.56
C ASN A 470 17.29 -29.04 12.27
N VAL A 471 17.09 -28.60 13.51
CA VAL A 471 18.15 -28.02 14.36
C VAL A 471 18.71 -29.05 15.34
N GLY A 472 20.04 -29.08 15.49
CA GLY A 472 20.75 -29.97 16.42
C GLY A 472 20.46 -29.61 17.87
N SER A 473 20.84 -28.40 18.30
CA SER A 473 20.49 -27.83 19.61
C SER A 473 20.18 -26.33 19.52
N VAL A 474 19.45 -25.82 20.51
CA VAL A 474 19.01 -24.42 20.60
C VAL A 474 19.42 -23.89 21.96
N GLU A 475 20.12 -22.77 22.01
CA GLU A 475 20.40 -22.11 23.28
C GLU A 475 19.10 -21.53 23.84
N SER A 476 18.86 -21.72 25.14
CA SER A 476 17.59 -21.30 25.76
C SER A 476 17.46 -19.79 25.92
N ILE A 477 18.58 -19.07 25.92
CA ILE A 477 18.66 -17.61 26.06
C ILE A 477 19.05 -17.03 24.71
N GLY A 478 18.35 -16.00 24.27
CA GLY A 478 18.65 -15.24 23.06
C GLY A 478 18.02 -13.87 23.09
N LYS A 479 18.14 -13.13 21.99
CA LYS A 479 17.70 -11.73 21.92
C LYS A 479 16.33 -11.60 21.28
N VAL A 480 15.55 -10.64 21.79
CA VAL A 480 14.29 -10.18 21.22
C VAL A 480 14.38 -8.67 21.04
N ILE A 481 14.19 -8.20 19.81
CA ILE A 481 14.23 -6.78 19.45
C ILE A 481 12.84 -6.38 18.99
N THR A 482 12.16 -5.50 19.72
CA THR A 482 10.76 -5.14 19.47
C THR A 482 10.61 -3.65 19.20
N LEU A 483 9.91 -3.31 18.12
CA LEU A 483 9.41 -1.97 17.80
C LEU A 483 7.89 -2.01 17.94
N THR A 484 7.29 -1.14 18.77
CA THR A 484 5.83 -1.12 19.01
C THR A 484 5.39 0.25 19.56
N SER A 485 4.08 0.50 19.52
CA SER A 485 3.38 1.58 20.22
C SER A 485 1.93 1.18 20.47
N ASP A 486 1.23 1.90 21.34
CA ASP A 486 -0.16 1.63 21.70
C ASP A 486 -1.11 1.79 20.50
N LEU A 487 -0.89 2.80 19.65
CA LEU A 487 -1.75 3.08 18.50
C LEU A 487 -0.98 2.96 17.18
N LEU A 488 -1.65 2.37 16.18
CA LEU A 488 -1.16 2.26 14.80
C LEU A 488 -0.88 3.63 14.14
N LEU A 489 -1.44 4.71 14.69
CA LEU A 489 -1.24 6.07 14.19
C LEU A 489 -0.11 6.82 14.90
N ASP A 490 0.55 6.22 15.90
CA ASP A 490 1.65 6.87 16.60
C ASP A 490 2.87 7.04 15.67
N GLU A 491 3.67 8.07 15.92
CA GLU A 491 4.90 8.38 15.19
C GLU A 491 5.83 9.24 16.06
N ASN A 492 7.14 9.23 15.76
CA ASN A 492 8.11 10.14 16.35
C ASN A 492 7.91 11.58 15.84
N ASP A 493 8.00 12.56 16.74
CA ASP A 493 7.90 13.99 16.43
C ASP A 493 9.08 14.79 17.00
N PHE A 494 9.04 16.12 16.90
CA PHE A 494 10.17 16.94 17.35
C PHE A 494 10.23 17.11 18.87
N GLU A 495 9.11 16.88 19.55
CA GLU A 495 8.94 16.90 20.98
C GLU A 495 9.44 15.60 21.61
N SER A 496 9.21 14.48 20.92
CA SER A 496 9.55 13.11 21.33
C SER A 496 10.21 12.35 20.15
N PRO A 497 11.47 12.69 19.78
CA PRO A 497 12.13 12.19 18.57
C PRO A 497 12.44 10.69 18.59
N ASN A 498 12.31 10.04 19.74
CA ASN A 498 12.54 8.61 19.93
C ASN A 498 11.41 7.97 20.77
N ALA A 499 10.17 8.42 20.64
CA ALA A 499 9.03 7.80 21.32
C ALA A 499 8.89 6.31 20.93
N ILE A 500 9.04 6.02 19.64
CA ILE A 500 8.98 4.70 19.03
C ILE A 500 10.37 4.36 18.52
N HIS A 501 11.02 3.39 19.15
CA HIS A 501 12.35 2.89 18.76
C HIS A 501 12.47 1.41 19.14
N PRO A 502 13.41 0.65 18.53
CA PRO A 502 13.61 -0.76 18.86
C PRO A 502 14.12 -0.92 20.29
N ILE A 503 13.48 -1.80 21.06
CA ILE A 503 13.89 -2.17 22.41
C ILE A 503 14.42 -3.60 22.38
N GLU A 504 15.67 -3.78 22.83
CA GLU A 504 16.27 -5.10 23.01
C GLU A 504 15.94 -5.68 24.39
N SER A 505 15.64 -6.97 24.43
CA SER A 505 15.43 -7.75 25.65
C SER A 505 15.92 -9.19 25.46
N GLU A 506 16.01 -9.93 26.56
CA GLU A 506 16.36 -11.34 26.54
C GLU A 506 15.11 -12.23 26.69
N PHE A 507 15.09 -13.34 25.97
CA PHE A 507 14.11 -14.41 26.17
C PHE A 507 14.82 -15.71 26.54
N ALA A 508 14.46 -16.27 27.69
CA ALA A 508 15.16 -17.41 28.31
C ALA A 508 14.43 -18.76 28.15
N LYS A 509 13.54 -18.88 27.16
CA LYS A 509 12.75 -20.09 26.91
C LYS A 509 12.79 -20.53 25.43
N PHE A 510 13.84 -20.16 24.70
CA PHE A 510 14.05 -20.72 23.37
C PHE A 510 14.29 -22.22 23.45
N GLY A 511 13.89 -22.92 22.39
CA GLY A 511 14.01 -24.36 22.26
C GLY A 511 13.64 -24.79 20.85
N LYS A 512 13.69 -26.09 20.57
CA LYS A 512 13.22 -26.61 19.26
C LYS A 512 11.74 -26.35 19.03
N LYS A 513 10.97 -26.32 20.12
CA LYS A 513 9.56 -25.92 20.14
C LYS A 513 9.33 -25.04 21.36
N PHE A 514 8.79 -23.86 21.16
CA PHE A 514 8.50 -22.92 22.24
C PHE A 514 7.27 -22.08 21.89
N ASN A 515 6.64 -21.51 22.92
CA ASN A 515 5.54 -20.56 22.75
C ASN A 515 6.05 -19.15 23.01
N MET A 516 5.55 -18.20 22.25
CA MET A 516 5.83 -16.79 22.43
C MET A 516 4.58 -15.96 22.15
N THR A 517 4.47 -14.84 22.86
CA THR A 517 3.46 -13.81 22.61
C THR A 517 4.17 -12.58 22.08
N PHE A 518 3.76 -12.12 20.91
CA PHE A 518 4.22 -10.88 20.31
C PHE A 518 3.26 -9.75 20.68
N GLU A 519 3.82 -8.57 20.98
CA GLU A 519 3.05 -7.39 21.36
C GLU A 519 2.06 -6.97 20.25
N PRO A 520 0.94 -6.31 20.59
CA PRO A 520 0.12 -5.58 19.63
C PRO A 520 0.95 -4.61 18.79
N ASN A 521 0.51 -4.31 17.57
CA ASN A 521 1.09 -3.26 16.72
C ASN A 521 2.63 -3.30 16.69
N SER A 522 3.23 -4.46 16.43
CA SER A 522 4.67 -4.65 16.62
C SER A 522 5.40 -5.24 15.43
N PHE A 523 6.67 -4.90 15.34
CA PHE A 523 7.66 -5.63 14.56
C PHE A 523 8.71 -6.18 15.52
N THR A 524 8.86 -7.50 15.55
CA THR A 524 9.74 -8.21 16.48
C THR A 524 10.76 -9.05 15.72
N ILE A 525 12.03 -8.99 16.14
CA ILE A 525 13.10 -9.85 15.65
C ILE A 525 13.60 -10.73 16.80
N LEU A 526 13.62 -12.04 16.57
CA LEU A 526 14.23 -13.02 17.45
C LEU A 526 15.61 -13.37 16.88
N ARG A 527 16.65 -13.35 17.71
CA ARG A 527 17.97 -13.92 17.38
C ARG A 527 18.23 -15.10 18.29
N ILE A 528 18.32 -16.28 17.70
CA ILE A 528 18.33 -17.55 18.42
C ILE A 528 19.59 -18.31 18.02
N LYS A 529 20.54 -18.46 18.95
CA LYS A 529 21.74 -19.25 18.73
C LYS A 529 21.38 -20.74 18.62
N VAL A 530 21.88 -21.38 17.56
CA VAL A 530 21.69 -22.81 17.28
C VAL A 530 23.03 -23.49 17.02
N ASN A 531 23.08 -24.79 17.26
CA ASN A 531 24.16 -25.64 16.78
C ASN A 531 23.60 -26.65 15.79
N GLU A 532 24.30 -26.81 14.65
CA GLU A 532 23.98 -27.77 13.58
C GLU A 532 24.02 -29.23 14.06
#